data_AF-A0A553UNR9-F1
#
_entry.id   AF-A0A553UNR9-F1
#
_cell.length_a   1.000
_cell.length_b   1.000
_cell.length_c   1.000
_cell.angle_alpha   90.00
_cell.angle_beta   90.00
_cell.angle_gamma   90.00
#
_symmetry.space_group_name_H-M   'P 1'
#
loop_
_entity.id
_entity.type
_entity.pdbx_description
1 polymer ?
#
loop_
_entity_poly.entity_id
_entity_poly.type
_entity_poly.pdbx_seq_one_letter_code
_entity_poly.pdbx_strand_id
1 'polypeptide(L)'
;MLFDGNALKHIEKRHGPNAPLVESSGQAAITREDIAHYPEIINNADLMRIEDTKDHQKALVVGKQINGYFIAVEIISQKNNTLKFKTMCKGNGRLETESIFKDGAQIRLSKDSTAP
;
A
#
# COMPACT_ATOMS: atom_id res chain seq x y z
N MET A 1 -11.83 6.89 -11.71
CA MET A 1 -11.37 5.53 -11.35
C MET A 1 -10.25 5.70 -10.31
N LEU A 2 -10.27 4.94 -9.22
CA LEU A 2 -9.28 5.09 -8.14
C LEU A 2 -7.87 4.71 -8.61
N PHE A 3 -7.76 3.56 -9.29
CA PHE A 3 -6.54 3.01 -9.88
C PHE A 3 -6.55 3.24 -11.39
N ASP A 4 -5.50 3.81 -11.96
CA ASP A 4 -5.40 4.10 -13.40
C ASP A 4 -4.08 3.59 -14.01
N GLY A 5 -3.92 3.77 -15.32
CA GLY A 5 -2.71 3.34 -16.03
C GLY A 5 -1.43 4.07 -15.60
N ASN A 6 -1.53 5.26 -14.99
CA ASN A 6 -0.36 5.95 -14.44
C ASN A 6 0.11 5.30 -13.15
N ALA A 7 -0.83 4.88 -12.28
CA ALA A 7 -0.52 4.10 -11.09
C ALA A 7 0.15 2.77 -11.47
N LEU A 8 -0.39 2.05 -12.45
CA LEU A 8 0.21 0.80 -12.96
C LEU A 8 1.66 1.02 -13.44
N LYS A 9 1.88 2.01 -14.31
CA LYS A 9 3.23 2.34 -14.81
C LYS A 9 4.19 2.73 -13.68
N HIS A 10 3.71 3.46 -12.68
CA HIS A 10 4.52 3.85 -11.53
C HIS A 10 4.98 2.62 -10.75
N ILE A 11 4.04 1.71 -10.43
CA ILE A 11 4.31 0.49 -9.69
C ILE A 11 5.30 -0.40 -10.45
N GLU A 12 5.07 -0.67 -11.73
CA GLU A 12 5.98 -1.51 -12.52
C GLU A 12 7.39 -0.92 -12.59
N LYS A 13 7.51 0.41 -12.75
CA LYS A 13 8.81 1.09 -12.83
C LYS A 13 9.56 1.13 -11.49
N ARG A 14 8.85 1.26 -10.37
CA ARG A 14 9.44 1.49 -9.04
C ARG A 14 9.54 0.22 -8.20
N HIS A 15 8.57 -0.67 -8.30
CA HIS A 15 8.41 -1.80 -7.40
C HIS A 15 8.23 -3.13 -8.16
N GLY A 16 8.19 -3.12 -9.50
CA GLY A 16 8.11 -4.34 -10.30
C GLY A 16 9.39 -5.18 -10.23
N PRO A 17 9.38 -6.42 -10.75
CA PRO A 17 10.51 -7.36 -10.64
C PRO A 17 11.84 -6.83 -11.20
N ASN A 18 11.77 -6.01 -12.25
CA ASN A 18 12.95 -5.42 -12.91
C ASN A 18 13.18 -3.97 -12.47
N ALA A 19 12.55 -3.53 -11.38
CA ALA A 19 12.71 -2.16 -10.91
C ALA A 19 14.07 -2.03 -10.19
N PRO A 20 14.82 -0.93 -10.41
CA PRO A 20 16.12 -0.72 -9.76
C PRO A 20 16.06 -0.81 -8.22
N LEU A 21 14.94 -0.44 -7.61
CA LEU A 21 14.75 -0.55 -6.16
C LEU A 21 14.73 -2.01 -5.71
N VAL A 22 14.10 -2.91 -6.47
CA VAL A 22 14.09 -4.35 -6.15
C VAL A 22 15.51 -4.92 -6.28
N GLU A 23 16.20 -4.58 -7.37
CA GLU A 23 17.54 -5.09 -7.65
C GLU A 23 18.60 -4.61 -6.64
N SER A 24 18.53 -3.35 -6.22
CA SER A 24 19.59 -2.73 -5.41
C SER A 24 19.31 -2.68 -3.90
N SER A 25 18.04 -2.64 -3.48
CA SER A 25 17.68 -2.41 -2.06
C SER A 25 17.19 -3.66 -1.33
N GLY A 26 17.01 -4.80 -2.02
CA GLY A 26 16.44 -6.01 -1.43
C GLY A 26 14.94 -5.91 -1.12
N GLN A 27 14.27 -4.87 -1.64
CA GLN A 27 12.83 -4.74 -1.58
C GLN A 27 12.15 -5.90 -2.33
N ALA A 28 11.14 -6.51 -1.73
CA ALA A 28 10.33 -7.52 -2.41
C ALA A 28 9.57 -6.92 -3.61
N ALA A 29 9.57 -7.62 -4.73
CA ALA A 29 8.88 -7.17 -5.93
C ALA A 29 7.35 -7.23 -5.79
N ILE A 30 6.69 -6.22 -6.33
CA ILE A 30 5.27 -6.25 -6.69
C ILE A 30 5.12 -6.99 -8.02
N THR A 31 4.37 -8.08 -7.98
CA THR A 31 4.02 -8.90 -9.13
C THR A 31 2.69 -8.45 -9.72
N ARG A 32 2.35 -8.97 -10.91
CA ARG A 32 1.03 -8.74 -11.52
C ARG A 32 -0.10 -9.33 -10.69
N GLU A 33 0.15 -10.42 -9.99
CA GLU A 33 -0.84 -11.05 -9.10
C GLU A 33 -1.15 -10.13 -7.91
N ASP A 34 -0.14 -9.49 -7.31
CA ASP A 34 -0.36 -8.52 -6.23
C ASP A 34 -1.21 -7.33 -6.70
N ILE A 35 -0.94 -6.83 -7.91
CA ILE A 35 -1.70 -5.73 -8.52
C ILE A 35 -3.14 -6.16 -8.79
N ALA A 36 -3.36 -7.37 -9.32
CA ALA A 36 -4.71 -7.87 -9.59
C ALA A 36 -5.56 -7.98 -8.31
N HIS A 37 -4.94 -8.35 -7.18
CA HIS A 37 -5.62 -8.52 -5.89
C HIS A 37 -5.59 -7.26 -5.00
N TYR A 38 -5.21 -6.08 -5.52
CA TYR A 38 -5.22 -4.84 -4.72
C TYR A 38 -6.55 -4.54 -4.02
N PRO A 39 -7.75 -4.80 -4.60
CA PRO A 39 -9.00 -4.53 -3.92
C PRO A 39 -9.18 -5.41 -2.68
N GLU A 40 -8.77 -6.68 -2.75
CA GLU A 40 -8.83 -7.61 -1.63
C GLU A 40 -7.86 -7.22 -0.51
N ILE A 41 -6.69 -6.70 -0.89
CA ILE A 41 -5.71 -6.16 0.06
C ILE A 41 -6.31 -5.00 0.86
N ILE A 42 -7.01 -4.08 0.19
CA ILE A 42 -7.66 -2.94 0.84
C ILE A 42 -8.82 -3.40 1.72
N ASN A 43 -9.70 -4.26 1.19
CA ASN A 43 -10.92 -4.69 1.89
C ASN A 43 -10.63 -5.58 3.11
N ASN A 44 -9.49 -6.28 3.11
CA ASN A 44 -9.07 -7.16 4.20
C ASN A 44 -7.77 -6.67 4.84
N ALA A 45 -7.58 -5.36 4.93
CA ALA A 45 -6.38 -4.78 5.52
C ALA A 45 -6.27 -5.11 7.01
N ASP A 46 -5.04 -5.24 7.51
CA ASP A 46 -4.77 -5.44 8.93
C ASP A 46 -4.53 -4.11 9.66
N LEU A 47 -3.93 -3.14 8.96
CA LEU A 47 -3.62 -1.81 9.49
C LEU A 47 -4.00 -0.71 8.50
N MET A 48 -4.48 0.40 9.03
CA MET A 48 -4.68 1.64 8.28
C MET A 48 -4.10 2.83 9.05
N ARG A 49 -3.60 3.81 8.31
CA ARG A 49 -3.00 5.03 8.86
C ARG A 49 -3.33 6.21 7.95
N ILE A 50 -3.50 7.39 8.53
CA ILE A 50 -3.56 8.65 7.78
C ILE A 50 -2.26 9.43 8.04
N GLU A 51 -1.68 10.00 6.99
CA GLU A 51 -0.49 10.85 7.10
C GLU A 51 -0.58 12.10 6.22
N ASP A 52 0.22 13.11 6.54
CA ASP A 52 0.45 14.27 5.68
C ASP A 52 1.58 13.95 4.70
N THR A 53 1.29 14.05 3.41
CA THR A 53 2.31 13.94 2.37
C THR A 53 3.16 15.21 2.31
N LYS A 54 4.33 15.11 1.66
CA LYS A 54 5.23 16.26 1.41
C LYS A 54 4.55 17.42 0.67
N ASP A 55 3.50 17.12 -0.10
CA ASP A 55 2.74 18.09 -0.89
C ASP A 55 1.51 18.63 -0.12
N HIS A 56 1.47 18.48 1.21
CA HIS A 56 0.38 18.92 2.09
C HIS A 56 -1.00 18.30 1.76
N GLN A 57 -1.01 17.14 1.09
CA GLN A 57 -2.22 16.32 0.90
C GLN A 57 -2.29 15.26 2.01
N LYS A 58 -3.49 14.81 2.37
CA LYS A 58 -3.65 13.63 3.23
C LYS A 58 -3.47 12.36 2.40
N ALA A 59 -2.76 11.39 2.95
CA ALA A 59 -2.68 10.03 2.42
C ALA A 59 -3.31 9.04 3.39
N LEU A 60 -4.10 8.12 2.86
CA LEU A 60 -4.51 6.89 3.52
C LEU A 60 -3.54 5.79 3.12
N VAL A 61 -2.82 5.25 4.08
CA VAL A 61 -1.93 4.11 3.90
C VAL A 61 -2.62 2.87 4.47
N VAL A 62 -2.80 1.87 3.62
CA VAL A 62 -3.49 0.63 3.94
C VAL A 62 -2.50 -0.51 3.85
N GLY A 63 -2.39 -1.32 4.89
CA GLY A 63 -1.42 -2.39 4.99
C GLY A 63 -2.06 -3.75 5.23
N LYS A 64 -1.60 -4.76 4.50
CA LYS A 64 -1.96 -6.17 4.71
C LYS A 64 -0.72 -7.02 4.91
N GLN A 65 -0.72 -7.82 5.98
CA GLN A 65 0.31 -8.82 6.25
C GLN A 65 0.01 -10.08 5.42
N ILE A 66 1.03 -10.60 4.74
CA ILE A 66 0.94 -11.78 3.87
C ILE A 66 2.18 -12.65 4.08
N ASN A 67 2.07 -13.72 4.86
CA ASN A 67 3.06 -14.80 4.99
C ASN A 67 4.54 -14.36 4.95
N GLY A 68 4.98 -13.55 5.93
CA GLY A 68 6.37 -13.09 6.02
C GLY A 68 6.71 -11.88 5.15
N TYR A 69 5.76 -11.40 4.36
CA TYR A 69 5.78 -10.12 3.64
C TYR A 69 4.59 -9.27 4.06
N PHE A 70 4.58 -8.02 3.63
CA PHE A 70 3.40 -7.20 3.66
C PHE A 70 3.28 -6.38 2.38
N ILE A 71 2.06 -5.94 2.08
CA ILE A 71 1.80 -4.99 1.02
C ILE A 71 1.18 -3.74 1.63
N ALA A 72 1.74 -2.58 1.27
CA ALA A 72 1.19 -1.28 1.60
C ALA A 72 0.69 -0.59 0.34
N VAL A 73 -0.53 -0.05 0.43
CA VAL A 73 -1.19 0.73 -0.62
C VAL A 73 -1.36 2.15 -0.11
N GLU A 74 -0.88 3.13 -0.88
CA GLU A 74 -1.02 4.54 -0.55
C GLU A 74 -2.06 5.20 -1.48
N ILE A 75 -3.08 5.79 -0.88
CA ILE A 75 -4.16 6.52 -1.54
C ILE A 75 -4.11 7.96 -1.09
N ILE A 76 -4.05 8.92 -2.02
CA ILE A 76 -3.97 10.35 -1.69
C ILE A 76 -5.30 11.06 -1.93
N SER A 77 -5.61 12.01 -1.03
CA SER A 77 -6.68 12.96 -1.22
C SER A 77 -6.32 13.95 -2.32
N GLN A 78 -7.22 14.16 -3.26
CA GLN A 78 -7.10 15.20 -4.28
C GLN A 78 -8.12 16.31 -4.05
N LYS A 79 -8.06 17.35 -4.88
CA LYS A 79 -9.09 18.39 -4.92
C LYS A 79 -10.47 17.78 -5.21
N ASN A 80 -11.53 18.52 -4.89
CA ASN A 80 -12.92 18.13 -5.14
C ASN A 80 -13.32 16.83 -4.43
N ASN A 81 -12.72 16.53 -3.26
CA ASN A 81 -13.03 15.36 -2.43
C ASN A 81 -12.86 14.01 -3.17
N THR A 82 -11.92 13.96 -4.11
CA THR A 82 -11.61 12.72 -4.85
C THR A 82 -10.41 12.02 -4.25
N LEU A 83 -10.34 10.70 -4.42
CA LEU A 83 -9.21 9.87 -3.99
C LEU A 83 -8.49 9.32 -5.22
N LYS A 84 -7.16 9.25 -5.12
CA LYS A 84 -6.30 8.68 -6.17
C LYS A 84 -5.36 7.63 -5.58
N PHE A 85 -5.27 6.49 -6.23
CA PHE A 85 -4.25 5.50 -5.96
C PHE A 85 -2.87 6.07 -6.35
N LYS A 86 -1.97 6.19 -5.38
CA LYS A 86 -0.63 6.76 -5.60
C LYS A 86 0.38 5.67 -5.91
N THR A 87 0.50 4.67 -5.03
CA THR A 87 1.47 3.58 -5.20
C THR A 87 1.06 2.34 -4.40
N MET A 88 1.72 1.22 -4.73
CA MET A 88 1.71 -0.03 -3.98
C MET A 88 3.15 -0.49 -3.84
N CYS A 89 3.55 -0.89 -2.64
CA CYS A 89 4.86 -1.45 -2.37
C CYS A 89 4.74 -2.73 -1.55
N LYS A 90 5.69 -3.64 -1.76
CA LYS A 90 5.84 -4.85 -0.94
C LYS A 90 7.11 -4.71 -0.12
N GLY A 91 7.02 -5.11 1.15
CA GLY A 91 8.15 -5.18 2.05
C GLY A 91 8.28 -6.57 2.67
N ASN A 92 9.48 -6.86 3.14
CA ASN A 92 9.78 -8.09 3.87
C ASN A 92 9.40 -7.92 5.35
N GLY A 93 9.11 -9.00 6.05
CA GLY A 93 8.90 -8.98 7.49
C GLY A 93 7.48 -8.59 7.92
N ARG A 94 7.39 -7.92 9.08
CA ARG A 94 6.12 -7.66 9.75
C ARG A 94 5.66 -6.22 9.53
N LEU A 95 4.44 -6.06 9.06
CA LEU A 95 3.81 -4.77 8.79
C LEU A 95 3.90 -3.81 10.00
N GLU A 96 3.75 -4.32 11.22
CA GLU A 96 3.78 -3.55 12.47
C GLU A 96 5.15 -2.98 12.84
N THR A 97 6.23 -3.59 12.38
CA THR A 97 7.60 -3.21 12.77
C THR A 97 8.25 -2.24 11.78
N GLU A 98 7.60 -2.02 10.64
CA GLU A 98 8.13 -1.26 9.53
C GLU A 98 7.86 0.23 9.67
N SER A 99 8.82 1.05 9.22
CA SER A 99 8.79 2.51 9.38
C SER A 99 7.50 3.16 8.86
N ILE A 100 6.87 2.56 7.84
CA ILE A 100 5.61 3.04 7.23
C ILE A 100 4.45 3.04 8.25
N PHE A 101 4.44 2.10 9.20
CA PHE A 101 3.38 1.97 10.21
C PHE A 101 3.86 2.17 11.65
N LYS A 102 5.18 2.26 11.87
CA LYS A 102 5.78 2.37 13.20
C LYS A 102 5.41 3.65 13.94
N ASP A 103 5.34 4.78 13.24
CA ASP A 103 5.36 6.10 13.88
C ASP A 103 4.09 6.92 13.60
N GLY A 104 2.98 6.69 14.32
CA GLY A 104 1.80 7.57 14.31
C GLY A 104 0.48 6.88 14.65
N ALA A 105 -0.63 7.62 14.55
CA ALA A 105 -1.96 7.09 14.84
C ALA A 105 -2.38 6.07 13.76
N GLN A 106 -2.43 4.80 14.15
CA GLN A 106 -2.85 3.69 13.31
C GLN A 106 -4.13 3.05 13.84
N ILE A 107 -4.94 2.54 12.92
CA ILE A 107 -6.15 1.78 13.21
C ILE A 107 -5.82 0.31 12.90
N ARG A 108 -5.86 -0.53 13.92
CA ARG A 108 -5.81 -1.99 13.76
C ARG A 108 -7.19 -2.50 13.46
N LEU A 109 -7.33 -3.18 12.34
CA LEU A 109 -8.60 -3.76 11.92
C LEU A 109 -8.70 -5.18 12.47
N SER A 110 -9.87 -5.49 13.01
CA SER A 110 -10.20 -6.82 13.49
C SER A 110 -10.29 -7.80 12.32
N LYS A 111 -9.72 -8.99 12.50
CA LYS A 111 -9.81 -10.08 11.50
C LYS A 111 -11.19 -10.74 11.46
N ASP A 112 -12.05 -10.42 12.41
CA ASP A 112 -13.41 -10.93 12.50
C ASP A 112 -14.29 -10.21 11.47
N SER A 113 -14.24 -10.69 10.24
CA SER A 113 -15.34 -10.48 9.28
C SER A 113 -16.41 -11.52 9.59
N THR A 114 -17.28 -11.22 10.55
CA THR A 114 -18.63 -11.79 10.48
C THR A 114 -19.38 -10.88 9.51
N ALA A 115 -19.42 -11.28 8.24
CA ALA A 115 -20.35 -10.68 7.30
C ALA A 115 -21.78 -10.95 7.80
N PRO A 116 -22.69 -9.96 7.80
CA PRO A 116 -24.12 -10.21 7.98
C PRO A 116 -24.72 -11.00 6.80
#